data_AF-A0A7V8FVL9-F1
#
_entry.id   AF-A0A7V8FVL9-F1
#
_cell.length_a   1.000
_cell.length_b   1.000
_cell.length_c   1.000
_cell.angle_alpha   90.00
_cell.angle_beta   90.00
_cell.angle_gamma   90.00
#
_symmetry.space_group_name_H-M   'P 1'
#
loop_
_entity.id
_entity.type
_entity.pdbx_description
1 polymer ?
#
loop_
_entity_poly.entity_id
_entity_poly.type
_entity_poly.pdbx_seq_one_letter_code
_entity_poly.pdbx_strand_id
1 'polypeptide(L)'
;MMAAGRFFMTGGVRRAATAGAVSLAVLLAGCASIQQTLQPGAANAPSYKESIDISGRISVQYEQGGNPQSLHGSFIWTQTPREVNLELFSPLGQTVATINVKPGITTLVQSGRAPQVAPDVDALAAQSLGWPLPVSGMRLWLQGTGADAAGKTFSAKPGEDFATFTTKDGWRVVYANWENDPDSGETRPKRIDMTRSTEQAGKVAIRVAVDRWKKP
;
A
#
# COMPACT_ATOMS: atom_id res chain seq x y z
N MET A 1 -68.91 -59.12 -41.51
CA MET A 1 -69.03 -59.82 -40.22
C MET A 1 -67.63 -60.29 -39.84
N MET A 2 -67.17 -59.95 -38.63
CA MET A 2 -65.91 -60.37 -37.97
C MET A 2 -64.59 -59.89 -38.62
N ALA A 3 -63.52 -59.57 -37.90
CA ALA A 3 -63.28 -59.37 -36.47
C ALA A 3 -61.93 -58.64 -36.30
N ALA A 4 -61.71 -58.08 -35.11
CA ALA A 4 -60.48 -57.45 -34.68
C ALA A 4 -59.32 -58.44 -34.47
N GLY A 5 -58.07 -57.95 -34.51
CA GLY A 5 -56.89 -58.66 -34.03
C GLY A 5 -55.64 -57.78 -34.00
N ARG A 6 -55.15 -57.49 -32.79
CA ARG A 6 -53.93 -56.70 -32.49
C ARG A 6 -52.67 -57.57 -32.74
N PHE A 7 -51.52 -56.99 -33.11
CA PHE A 7 -50.37 -56.76 -32.22
C PHE A 7 -49.07 -56.33 -32.93
N PHE A 8 -48.30 -55.53 -32.18
CA PHE A 8 -46.85 -55.27 -32.16
C PHE A 8 -46.11 -54.45 -33.24
N MET A 9 -45.73 -53.25 -32.79
CA MET A 9 -44.38 -52.66 -32.71
C MET A 9 -43.41 -52.95 -33.86
N THR A 10 -43.28 -51.97 -34.74
CA THR A 10 -42.16 -51.79 -35.65
C THR A 10 -41.01 -51.04 -34.96
N GLY A 11 -39.87 -51.72 -34.82
CA GLY A 11 -38.59 -51.11 -34.47
C GLY A 11 -38.00 -50.37 -35.66
N GLY A 12 -37.84 -49.05 -35.53
CA GLY A 12 -37.15 -48.20 -36.49
C GLY A 12 -35.81 -47.73 -35.94
N VAL A 13 -34.71 -48.36 -36.38
CA VAL A 13 -33.36 -47.85 -36.20
C VAL A 13 -33.21 -46.58 -37.05
N ARG A 14 -33.04 -45.42 -36.43
CA ARG A 14 -32.65 -44.19 -37.14
C ARG A 14 -31.22 -43.82 -36.77
N ARG A 15 -30.35 -43.96 -37.78
CA ARG A 15 -28.97 -43.48 -37.77
C ARG A 15 -28.95 -41.95 -37.88
N ALA A 16 -28.23 -41.36 -36.93
CA ALA A 16 -27.35 -40.19 -37.03
C ALA A 16 -27.75 -39.02 -37.95
N ALA A 17 -28.04 -37.88 -37.31
CA ALA A 17 -27.45 -36.60 -37.70
C ALA A 17 -27.29 -35.76 -36.43
N THR A 18 -26.08 -35.80 -35.88
CA THR A 18 -25.60 -34.98 -34.77
C THR A 18 -25.46 -33.53 -35.24
N ALA A 19 -26.27 -32.61 -34.69
CA ALA A 19 -26.00 -31.18 -34.73
C ALA A 19 -26.00 -30.68 -33.28
N GLY A 20 -24.79 -30.58 -32.73
CA GLY A 20 -24.51 -30.47 -31.32
C GLY A 20 -25.00 -29.15 -30.71
N ALA A 21 -25.69 -29.30 -29.59
CA ALA A 21 -25.97 -28.25 -28.63
C ALA A 21 -24.66 -27.77 -27.99
N VAL A 22 -24.02 -26.73 -28.54
CA VAL A 22 -22.87 -26.07 -27.90
C VAL A 22 -22.84 -24.58 -28.27
N SER A 23 -23.75 -23.77 -27.72
CA SER A 23 -23.76 -22.32 -28.02
C SER A 23 -23.96 -21.40 -26.81
N LEU A 24 -23.80 -21.88 -25.57
CA LEU A 24 -24.08 -21.05 -24.39
C LEU A 24 -23.10 -21.26 -23.22
N ALA A 25 -21.79 -21.18 -23.48
CA ALA A 25 -20.77 -21.33 -22.43
C ALA A 25 -19.47 -20.50 -22.66
N VAL A 26 -19.51 -19.37 -23.37
CA VAL A 26 -18.29 -18.61 -23.72
C VAL A 26 -18.39 -17.11 -23.37
N LEU A 27 -18.90 -16.76 -22.19
CA LEU A 27 -18.96 -15.34 -21.75
C LEU A 27 -18.44 -15.06 -20.33
N LEU A 28 -17.61 -15.95 -19.74
CA LEU A 28 -17.07 -15.71 -18.38
C LEU A 28 -15.54 -15.71 -18.24
N ALA A 29 -14.78 -15.74 -19.33
CA ALA A 29 -13.33 -15.64 -19.23
C ALA A 29 -12.87 -14.19 -19.46
N GLY A 30 -12.33 -13.53 -18.41
CA GLY A 30 -11.37 -12.47 -18.66
C GLY A 30 -11.40 -11.19 -17.81
N CYS A 31 -11.93 -11.18 -16.58
CA CYS A 31 -11.58 -10.14 -15.60
C CYS A 31 -10.63 -10.68 -14.53
N ALA A 32 -9.62 -11.45 -14.94
CA ALA A 32 -8.46 -11.69 -14.08
C ALA A 32 -7.57 -10.46 -14.19
N SER A 33 -7.72 -9.55 -13.23
CA SER A 33 -6.84 -8.41 -13.01
C SER A 33 -5.38 -8.89 -13.03
N ILE A 34 -4.61 -8.44 -14.01
CA ILE A 34 -3.18 -8.73 -14.11
C ILE A 34 -2.49 -8.05 -12.92
N GLN A 35 -2.06 -8.85 -11.94
CA GLN A 35 -1.05 -8.45 -10.97
C GLN A 35 0.31 -8.62 -11.67
N GLN A 36 0.90 -7.51 -12.14
CA GLN A 36 2.28 -7.53 -12.64
C GLN A 36 3.21 -7.89 -11.49
N THR A 37 3.60 -9.17 -11.42
CA THR A 37 4.71 -9.62 -10.60
C THR A 37 5.98 -9.30 -11.38
N LEU A 38 6.71 -8.27 -10.95
CA LEU A 38 8.00 -7.91 -11.54
C LEU A 38 8.97 -9.09 -11.42
N GLN A 39 9.59 -9.45 -12.54
CA GLN A 39 10.49 -10.60 -12.65
C GLN A 39 11.79 -10.32 -11.86
N PRO A 40 12.30 -11.24 -11.02
CA PRO A 40 13.37 -10.95 -10.05
C PRO A 40 14.78 -10.61 -10.59
N GLY A 41 14.95 -10.26 -11.87
CA GLY A 41 16.29 -10.17 -12.51
C GLY A 41 16.68 -8.83 -13.12
N ALA A 42 15.77 -7.85 -13.22
CA ALA A 42 16.02 -6.61 -13.97
C ALA A 42 15.53 -5.33 -13.26
N ALA A 43 15.19 -5.41 -11.97
CA ALA A 43 14.76 -4.23 -11.20
C ALA A 43 15.98 -3.40 -10.80
N ASN A 44 16.06 -2.16 -11.31
CA ASN A 44 17.07 -1.20 -10.87
C ASN A 44 16.72 -0.74 -9.45
N ALA A 45 17.68 -0.84 -8.53
CA ALA A 45 17.48 -0.35 -7.17
C ALA A 45 17.19 1.16 -7.17
N PRO A 46 16.27 1.63 -6.32
CA PRO A 46 16.04 3.05 -6.20
C PRO A 46 17.24 3.74 -5.52
N SER A 47 17.56 4.94 -6.00
CA SER A 47 18.51 5.84 -5.37
C SER A 47 17.79 6.83 -4.46
N TYR A 48 18.38 7.11 -3.29
CA TYR A 48 17.85 8.12 -2.39
C TYR A 48 18.06 9.52 -3.00
N LYS A 49 16.99 10.33 -2.99
CA LYS A 49 16.98 11.71 -3.47
C LYS A 49 16.72 12.64 -2.30
N GLU A 50 17.49 13.73 -2.23
CA GLU A 50 17.29 14.75 -1.20
C GLU A 50 16.05 15.60 -1.44
N SER A 51 15.59 15.71 -2.69
CA SER A 51 14.40 16.47 -3.05
C SER A 51 13.38 15.58 -3.76
N ILE A 52 12.20 15.45 -3.17
CA ILE A 52 11.08 14.66 -3.70
C ILE A 52 9.75 15.31 -3.32
N ASP A 53 8.73 15.14 -4.17
CA ASP A 53 7.34 15.46 -3.87
C ASP A 53 6.49 14.23 -4.25
N ILE A 54 5.82 13.67 -3.24
CA ILE A 54 5.05 12.43 -3.33
C ILE A 54 3.66 12.70 -2.78
N SER A 55 2.64 12.20 -3.46
CA SER A 55 1.30 12.12 -2.90
C SER A 55 0.72 10.73 -3.00
N GLY A 56 -0.22 10.46 -2.10
CA GLY A 56 -0.85 9.15 -2.05
C GLY A 56 -1.90 9.03 -0.98
N ARG A 57 -2.22 7.78 -0.65
CA ARG A 57 -3.22 7.41 0.35
C ARG A 57 -2.57 6.79 1.56
N ILE A 58 -3.18 7.04 2.71
CA ILE A 58 -2.76 6.49 3.99
C ILE A 58 -3.97 5.89 4.70
N SER A 59 -3.76 4.72 5.30
CA SER A 59 -4.71 4.12 6.24
C SER A 59 -3.97 3.71 7.50
N VAL A 60 -4.56 3.99 8.65
CA VAL A 60 -3.98 3.71 9.96
C VAL A 60 -4.98 2.91 10.77
N GLN A 61 -4.54 1.82 11.37
CA GLN A 61 -5.26 1.09 12.39
C GLN A 61 -4.43 1.14 13.67
N TYR A 62 -5.08 1.40 14.80
CA TYR A 62 -4.43 1.48 16.11
C TYR A 62 -5.46 1.16 17.20
N GLU A 63 -5.03 0.97 18.43
CA GLU A 63 -5.92 0.78 19.57
C GLU A 63 -5.93 2.02 20.45
N GLN A 64 -7.10 2.40 20.95
CA GLN A 64 -7.26 3.47 21.93
C GLN A 64 -8.18 2.99 23.03
N GLY A 65 -7.67 2.95 24.27
CA GLY A 65 -8.44 2.45 25.43
C GLY A 65 -8.94 1.01 25.22
N GLY A 66 -8.16 0.15 24.56
CA GLY A 66 -8.53 -1.24 24.26
C GLY A 66 -9.49 -1.44 23.09
N ASN A 67 -9.90 -0.35 22.40
CA ASN A 67 -10.81 -0.44 21.26
C ASN A 67 -10.06 -0.17 19.94
N PRO A 68 -10.28 -0.99 18.89
CA PRO A 68 -9.68 -0.75 17.58
C PRO A 68 -10.24 0.53 16.96
N GLN A 69 -9.34 1.37 16.48
CA GLN A 69 -9.61 2.61 15.75
C GLN A 69 -9.08 2.49 14.33
N SER A 70 -9.65 3.25 13.41
CA SER A 70 -9.20 3.31 12.02
C SER A 70 -9.33 4.72 11.46
N LEU A 71 -8.30 5.14 10.73
CA LEU A 71 -8.23 6.42 10.02
C LEU A 71 -7.87 6.16 8.57
N HIS A 72 -8.49 6.91 7.67
CA HIS A 72 -8.23 6.84 6.24
C HIS A 72 -8.08 8.25 5.70
N GLY A 73 -7.21 8.43 4.73
CA GLY A 73 -6.92 9.75 4.19
C GLY A 73 -5.96 9.73 3.01
N SER A 74 -5.55 10.92 2.63
CA SER A 74 -4.45 11.15 1.71
C SER A 74 -3.30 11.86 2.42
N PHE A 75 -2.13 11.79 1.81
CA PHE A 75 -0.97 12.54 2.25
C PHE A 75 -0.29 13.24 1.09
N ILE A 76 0.37 14.35 1.40
CA ILE A 76 1.35 15.01 0.54
C ILE A 76 2.66 15.07 1.32
N TRP A 77 3.73 14.59 0.71
CA TRP A 77 5.08 14.57 1.24
C TRP A 77 5.95 15.43 0.34
N THR A 78 6.47 16.53 0.87
CA THR A 78 7.50 17.34 0.20
C THR A 78 8.77 17.28 1.02
N GLN A 79 9.89 17.03 0.37
CA GLN A 79 11.18 16.94 1.00
C GLN A 79 12.21 17.73 0.21
N THR A 80 13.13 18.36 0.94
CA THR A 80 14.35 18.98 0.43
C THR A 80 15.51 18.58 1.35
N PRO A 81 16.77 18.95 1.04
CA PRO A 81 17.89 18.68 1.94
C PRO A 81 17.71 19.24 3.35
N ARG A 82 16.91 20.31 3.52
CA ARG A 82 16.76 21.03 4.79
C ARG A 82 15.40 20.87 5.45
N GLU A 83 14.40 20.34 4.75
CA GLU A 83 13.08 20.23 5.35
C GLU A 83 12.27 19.08 4.81
N VAL A 84 11.36 18.60 5.64
CA VAL A 84 10.27 17.70 5.25
C VAL A 84 8.96 18.39 5.64
N ASN A 85 8.00 18.41 4.73
CA ASN A 85 6.62 18.79 4.99
C ASN A 85 5.72 17.59 4.69
N LEU A 86 4.98 17.14 5.69
CA LEU A 86 3.97 16.10 5.58
C LEU A 86 2.61 16.69 5.91
N GLU A 87 1.71 16.68 4.93
CA GLU A 87 0.32 17.07 5.10
C GLU A 87 -0.56 15.82 5.04
N LEU A 88 -1.49 15.70 5.99
CA LEU A 88 -2.44 14.61 6.08
C LEU A 88 -3.86 15.17 5.93
N PHE A 89 -4.66 14.53 5.08
CA PHE A 89 -6.03 14.95 4.79
C PHE A 89 -7.03 13.84 5.03
N SER A 90 -8.24 14.20 5.47
CA SER A 90 -9.38 13.28 5.53
C SER A 90 -9.94 13.00 4.12
N PRO A 91 -10.79 11.98 3.93
CA PRO A 91 -11.40 11.70 2.63
C PRO A 91 -12.27 12.85 2.11
N LEU A 92 -12.72 13.75 2.99
CA LEU A 92 -13.48 14.95 2.66
C LEU A 92 -12.57 16.16 2.31
N GLY A 93 -11.24 15.96 2.29
CA GLY A 93 -10.26 17.00 1.96
C GLY A 93 -9.90 17.93 3.12
N GLN A 94 -10.34 17.65 4.34
CA GLN A 94 -9.99 18.46 5.52
C GLN A 94 -8.58 18.12 5.99
N THR A 95 -7.78 19.12 6.33
CA THR A 95 -6.45 18.91 6.94
C THR A 95 -6.59 18.30 8.33
N VAL A 96 -6.03 17.10 8.50
CA VAL A 96 -5.95 16.37 9.77
C VAL A 96 -4.74 16.85 10.58
N ALA A 97 -3.57 16.92 9.92
CA ALA A 97 -2.34 17.43 10.50
C ALA A 97 -1.39 17.92 9.42
N THR A 98 -0.57 18.91 9.77
CA THR A 98 0.60 19.33 9.00
C THR A 98 1.83 19.22 9.89
N ILE A 99 2.84 18.49 9.42
CA ILE A 99 4.09 18.24 10.13
C ILE A 99 5.23 18.83 9.31
N ASN A 100 5.94 19.81 9.87
CA ASN A 100 7.12 20.41 9.27
C ASN A 100 8.36 20.06 10.09
N VAL A 101 9.31 19.37 9.47
CA VAL A 101 10.59 18.97 10.08
C VAL A 101 11.69 19.83 9.50
N LYS A 102 12.44 20.51 10.37
CA LYS A 102 13.65 21.28 10.06
C LYS A 102 14.77 20.87 11.00
N PRO A 103 16.04 21.24 10.74
CA PRO A 103 17.15 20.89 11.61
C PRO A 103 16.91 21.40 13.03
N GLY A 104 16.82 20.49 14.00
CA GLY A 104 16.64 20.79 15.41
C GLY A 104 15.23 21.20 15.83
N ILE A 105 14.27 21.34 14.90
CA ILE A 105 12.90 21.76 15.23
C ILE A 105 11.87 21.11 14.33
N THR A 106 10.85 20.53 14.95
CA THR A 106 9.67 19.99 14.28
C THR A 106 8.43 20.71 14.79
N THR A 107 7.55 21.10 13.89
CA THR A 107 6.25 21.68 14.22
C THR A 107 5.13 20.77 13.72
N LEU A 108 4.11 20.57 14.54
CA LEU A 108 2.89 19.85 14.19
C LEU A 108 1.68 20.76 14.44
N VAL A 109 0.85 20.91 13.42
CA VAL A 109 -0.39 21.72 13.48
C VAL A 109 -1.58 20.81 13.22
N GLN A 110 -2.63 20.94 14.04
CA GLN A 110 -3.92 20.28 13.85
C GLN A 110 -5.05 21.32 13.98
N SER A 111 -6.17 21.07 13.31
CA SER A 111 -7.34 21.94 13.44
C SER A 111 -7.83 22.00 14.89
N GLY A 112 -8.11 23.21 15.40
CA GLY A 112 -8.62 23.43 16.74
C GLY A 112 -7.60 23.22 17.88
N ARG A 113 -6.31 23.04 17.58
CA ARG A 113 -5.23 22.92 18.57
C ARG A 113 -4.16 23.97 18.33
N ALA A 114 -3.49 24.40 19.40
CA ALA A 114 -2.29 25.23 19.26
C ALA A 114 -1.18 24.43 18.56
N PRO A 115 -0.33 25.07 17.74
CA PRO A 115 0.85 24.42 17.16
C PRO A 115 1.74 23.81 18.26
N GLN A 116 2.19 22.58 18.03
CA GLN A 116 3.08 21.87 18.93
C GLN A 116 4.48 21.79 18.32
N VAL A 117 5.51 21.86 19.17
CA VAL A 117 6.90 21.91 18.73
C VAL A 117 7.75 20.97 19.58
N ALA A 118 8.61 20.19 18.92
CA ALA A 118 9.59 19.32 19.58
C ALA A 118 10.78 19.05 18.64
N PRO A 119 11.94 18.61 19.15
CA PRO A 119 13.07 18.22 18.31
C PRO A 119 12.85 16.89 17.58
N ASP A 120 12.12 15.96 18.20
CA ASP A 120 11.87 14.62 17.67
C ASP A 120 10.47 14.54 17.02
N VAL A 121 10.44 14.29 15.71
CA VAL A 121 9.19 14.25 14.93
C VAL A 121 8.32 13.04 15.27
N ASP A 122 8.92 11.88 15.52
CA ASP A 122 8.17 10.64 15.72
C ASP A 122 7.51 10.65 17.11
N ALA A 123 8.22 11.16 18.12
CA ALA A 123 7.68 11.40 19.45
C ALA A 123 6.59 12.48 19.43
N LEU A 124 6.80 13.58 18.70
CA LEU A 124 5.78 14.62 18.55
C LEU A 124 4.51 14.07 17.89
N ALA A 125 4.66 13.33 16.79
CA ALA A 125 3.53 12.72 16.10
C ALA A 125 2.80 11.72 17.00
N ALA A 126 3.53 10.87 17.75
CA ALA A 126 2.92 9.94 18.70
C ALA A 126 2.10 10.67 19.77
N GLN A 127 2.65 11.74 20.36
CA GLN A 127 1.98 12.52 21.40
C GLN A 127 0.75 13.28 20.87
N SER A 128 0.87 13.90 19.70
CA SER A 128 -0.18 14.73 19.11
C SER A 128 -1.32 13.91 18.51
N LEU A 129 -0.99 12.84 17.79
CA LEU A 129 -1.95 12.01 17.06
C LEU A 129 -2.56 10.90 17.92
N GLY A 130 -1.89 10.52 19.01
CA GLY A 130 -2.30 9.41 19.89
C GLY A 130 -1.85 8.03 19.41
N TRP A 131 -1.08 7.96 18.33
CA TRP A 131 -0.49 6.75 17.76
C TRP A 131 0.82 7.11 17.04
N PRO A 132 1.82 6.20 17.00
CA PRO A 132 3.12 6.48 16.42
C PRO A 132 3.05 6.56 14.89
N LEU A 133 3.51 7.67 14.31
CA LEU A 133 3.74 7.85 12.88
C LEU A 133 5.24 7.96 12.63
N PRO A 134 5.88 7.04 11.88
CA PRO A 134 7.33 7.03 11.69
C PRO A 134 7.76 8.00 10.59
N VAL A 135 7.58 9.30 10.81
CA VAL A 135 7.92 10.34 9.83
C VAL A 135 9.42 10.29 9.49
N SER A 136 10.28 10.05 10.49
CA SER A 136 11.73 9.93 10.27
C SER A 136 12.08 8.74 9.36
N GLY A 137 11.42 7.60 9.55
CA GLY A 137 11.58 6.40 8.74
C GLY A 137 11.00 6.55 7.34
N MET A 138 9.82 7.17 7.22
CA MET A 138 9.14 7.41 5.94
C MET A 138 10.01 8.17 4.93
N ARG A 139 10.90 9.06 5.39
CA ARG A 139 11.89 9.77 4.56
C ARG A 139 12.74 8.82 3.70
N LEU A 140 13.11 7.68 4.27
CA LEU A 140 13.87 6.64 3.57
C LEU A 140 12.92 5.67 2.86
N TRP A 141 11.88 5.22 3.56
CA TRP A 141 11.07 4.09 3.11
C TRP A 141 10.22 4.43 1.89
N LEU A 142 9.71 5.65 1.78
CA LEU A 142 8.97 6.11 0.58
C LEU A 142 9.80 5.98 -0.69
N GLN A 143 11.14 6.03 -0.57
CA GLN A 143 12.07 5.92 -1.69
C GLN A 143 12.64 4.51 -1.87
N GLY A 144 12.20 3.53 -1.08
CA GLY A 144 12.72 2.16 -1.14
C GLY A 144 14.11 2.00 -0.53
N THR A 145 14.52 2.93 0.33
CA THR A 145 15.76 2.83 1.12
C THR A 145 15.44 2.65 2.59
N GLY A 146 16.38 2.16 3.37
CA GLY A 146 16.17 1.99 4.81
C GLY A 146 17.41 1.54 5.55
N ALA A 147 17.25 1.36 6.86
CA ALA A 147 18.22 0.74 7.73
C ALA A 147 17.51 -0.33 8.59
N ASP A 148 18.12 -1.50 8.73
CA ASP A 148 17.58 -2.57 9.56
C ASP A 148 17.85 -2.34 11.06
N ALA A 149 17.46 -3.31 11.90
CA ALA A 149 17.64 -3.24 13.35
C ALA A 149 19.11 -3.17 13.79
N ALA A 150 20.05 -3.63 12.95
CA ALA A 150 21.49 -3.51 13.18
C ALA A 150 22.06 -2.18 12.66
N GLY A 151 21.25 -1.35 12.00
CA GLY A 151 21.66 -0.10 11.38
C GLY A 151 22.30 -0.28 10.01
N LYS A 152 22.23 -1.48 9.41
CA LYS A 152 22.74 -1.72 8.06
C LYS A 152 21.82 -1.04 7.05
N THR A 153 22.37 -0.08 6.29
CA THR A 153 21.64 0.63 5.24
C THR A 153 21.48 -0.22 3.99
N PHE A 154 20.38 -0.06 3.27
CA PHE A 154 20.09 -0.76 2.02
C PHE A 154 19.22 0.07 1.06
N SER A 155 19.25 -0.31 -0.22
CA SER A 155 18.22 0.00 -1.21
C SER A 155 17.49 -1.30 -1.54
N ALA A 156 16.18 -1.34 -1.30
CA ALA A 156 15.38 -2.52 -1.47
C ALA A 156 14.97 -2.73 -2.94
N LYS A 157 14.81 -3.99 -3.32
CA LYS A 157 14.34 -4.40 -4.64
C LYS A 157 13.25 -5.47 -4.53
N PRO A 158 12.35 -5.57 -5.53
CA PRO A 158 11.37 -6.65 -5.57
C PRO A 158 12.04 -8.02 -5.61
N GLY A 159 11.60 -8.94 -4.75
CA GLY A 159 12.07 -10.34 -4.74
C GLY A 159 13.47 -10.55 -4.13
N GLU A 160 14.11 -9.50 -3.61
CA GLU A 160 15.38 -9.58 -2.90
C GLU A 160 15.18 -9.43 -1.38
N ASP A 161 16.27 -9.61 -0.62
CA ASP A 161 16.33 -9.26 0.80
C ASP A 161 15.91 -7.79 1.02
N PHE A 162 15.39 -7.49 2.21
CA PHE A 162 14.87 -6.17 2.58
C PHE A 162 13.58 -5.72 1.87
N ALA A 163 12.94 -6.58 1.06
CA ALA A 163 11.51 -6.42 0.76
C ALA A 163 10.64 -6.45 2.03
N THR A 164 11.14 -7.07 3.10
CA THR A 164 10.62 -6.98 4.46
C THR A 164 11.78 -6.85 5.44
N PHE A 165 11.70 -5.92 6.37
CA PHE A 165 12.73 -5.70 7.39
C PHE A 165 12.13 -5.20 8.71
N THR A 166 12.94 -5.23 9.76
CA THR A 166 12.59 -4.63 11.05
C THR A 166 13.61 -3.56 11.40
N THR A 167 13.15 -2.44 11.93
CA THR A 167 13.99 -1.30 12.33
C THR A 167 14.40 -1.39 13.78
N LYS A 168 15.40 -0.59 14.17
CA LYS A 168 15.90 -0.55 15.55
C LYS A 168 14.82 -0.13 16.55
N ASP A 169 13.91 0.74 16.15
CA ASP A 169 12.80 1.22 16.96
C ASP A 169 11.55 0.32 16.86
N GLY A 170 11.64 -0.83 16.20
CA GLY A 170 10.64 -1.90 16.26
C GLY A 170 9.55 -1.84 15.21
N TRP A 171 9.69 -1.03 14.16
CA TRP A 171 8.81 -1.12 13.00
C TRP A 171 9.16 -2.33 12.16
N ARG A 172 8.16 -3.14 11.83
CA ARG A 172 8.24 -4.07 10.70
C ARG A 172 7.73 -3.35 9.45
N VAL A 173 8.57 -3.25 8.44
CA VAL A 173 8.26 -2.57 7.17
C VAL A 173 8.23 -3.60 6.05
N VAL A 174 7.19 -3.56 5.23
CA VAL A 174 6.97 -4.47 4.09
C VAL A 174 6.71 -3.65 2.84
N TYR A 175 7.57 -3.80 1.83
CA TYR A 175 7.35 -3.29 0.49
C TYR A 175 6.44 -4.24 -0.29
N ALA A 176 5.15 -3.96 -0.21
CA ALA A 176 4.10 -4.87 -0.59
C ALA A 176 3.66 -4.74 -2.06
N ASN A 177 4.07 -3.65 -2.72
CA ASN A 177 3.90 -3.46 -4.17
C ASN A 177 4.95 -2.47 -4.69
N TRP A 178 5.29 -2.60 -5.96
CA TRP A 178 6.36 -1.84 -6.62
C TRP A 178 5.87 -1.27 -7.97
N GLU A 179 6.55 -0.24 -8.46
CA GLU A 179 6.36 0.28 -9.82
C GLU A 179 7.70 0.68 -10.44
N ASN A 180 7.78 0.60 -11.77
CA ASN A 180 8.93 1.11 -12.51
C ASN A 180 8.67 2.57 -12.88
N ASP A 181 9.64 3.43 -12.57
CA ASP A 181 9.68 4.79 -13.09
C ASP A 181 10.11 4.73 -14.56
N PRO A 182 9.25 5.14 -15.52
CA PRO A 182 9.55 5.06 -16.94
C PRO A 182 10.71 5.99 -17.37
N ASP A 183 10.99 7.05 -16.61
CA ASP A 183 12.03 8.02 -16.97
C ASP A 183 13.42 7.55 -16.50
N SER A 184 13.52 7.11 -15.25
CA SER A 184 14.80 6.67 -14.68
C SER A 184 15.07 5.17 -14.83
N GLY A 185 14.04 4.37 -15.09
CA GLY A 185 14.11 2.91 -15.06
C GLY A 185 14.23 2.32 -13.67
N GLU A 186 14.20 3.14 -12.60
CA GLU A 186 14.25 2.68 -11.21
C GLU A 186 12.94 1.99 -10.80
N THR A 187 13.04 0.93 -10.00
CA THR A 187 11.87 0.31 -9.38
C THR A 187 11.67 0.90 -7.99
N ARG A 188 10.52 1.54 -7.76
CA ARG A 188 10.19 2.24 -6.51
C ARG A 188 9.01 1.60 -5.78
N PRO A 189 8.91 1.76 -4.44
CA PRO A 189 7.75 1.28 -3.71
C PRO A 189 6.47 1.98 -4.13
N LYS A 190 5.42 1.18 -4.37
CA LYS A 190 4.06 1.65 -4.62
C LYS A 190 3.14 1.42 -3.42
N ARG A 191 3.40 0.39 -2.62
CA ARG A 191 2.69 0.13 -1.35
C ARG A 191 3.68 -0.25 -0.26
N ILE A 192 3.57 0.42 0.88
CA ILE A 192 4.38 0.16 2.06
C ILE A 192 3.41 -0.13 3.21
N ASP A 193 3.55 -1.31 3.80
CA ASP A 193 2.81 -1.72 5.01
C ASP A 193 3.80 -1.68 6.19
N MET A 194 3.44 -0.97 7.26
CA MET A 194 4.27 -0.71 8.43
C MET A 194 3.51 -1.13 9.67
N THR A 195 4.11 -1.95 10.53
CA THR A 195 3.47 -2.38 11.78
C THR A 195 4.41 -2.24 12.97
N ARG A 196 3.84 -1.86 14.12
CA ARG A 196 4.54 -1.77 15.40
C ARG A 196 3.55 -1.95 16.53
N SER A 197 3.97 -2.64 17.59
CA SER A 197 3.19 -2.70 18.84
C SER A 197 3.77 -1.69 19.84
N THR A 198 2.90 -0.94 20.49
CA THR A 198 3.26 0.05 21.52
C THR A 198 2.35 -0.10 22.73
N GLU A 199 2.82 0.35 23.89
CA GLU A 199 2.00 0.37 25.10
C GLU A 199 0.85 1.36 25.00
N GLN A 200 1.07 2.50 24.32
CA GLN A 200 0.12 3.59 24.22
C GLN A 200 -1.01 3.32 23.23
N ALA A 201 -0.71 2.67 22.10
CA ALA A 201 -1.63 2.52 20.98
C ALA A 201 -1.85 1.05 20.54
N GLY A 202 -1.45 0.09 21.38
CA GLY A 202 -1.54 -1.34 21.08
C GLY A 202 -0.85 -1.70 19.76
N LYS A 203 -1.47 -2.57 18.97
CA LYS A 203 -1.00 -2.89 17.62
C LYS A 203 -1.35 -1.75 16.66
N VAL A 204 -0.31 -1.13 16.10
CA VAL A 204 -0.41 -0.08 15.10
C VAL A 204 -0.07 -0.67 13.74
N ALA A 205 -0.92 -0.44 12.75
CA ALA A 205 -0.70 -0.83 11.36
C ALA A 205 -0.99 0.36 10.45
N ILE A 206 0.04 0.82 9.75
CA ILE A 206 -0.04 1.91 8.78
C ILE A 206 0.19 1.31 7.40
N ARG A 207 -0.65 1.67 6.45
CA ARG A 207 -0.45 1.37 5.04
C ARG A 207 -0.40 2.68 4.27
N VAL A 208 0.62 2.81 3.45
CA VAL A 208 0.81 3.90 2.51
C VAL A 208 0.75 3.33 1.10
N ALA A 209 -0.06 3.94 0.24
CA ALA A 209 -0.06 3.71 -1.19
C ALA A 209 0.41 4.99 -1.88
N VAL A 210 1.51 4.92 -2.63
CA VAL A 210 2.02 6.03 -3.41
C VAL A 210 1.24 6.09 -4.71
N ASP A 211 0.56 7.22 -4.96
CA ASP A 211 -0.26 7.41 -6.16
C ASP A 211 0.49 8.25 -7.20
N ARG A 212 1.32 9.22 -6.77
CA ARG A 212 2.10 10.07 -7.68
C ARG A 212 3.44 10.48 -7.09
N TRP A 213 4.47 10.42 -7.92
CA TRP A 213 5.71 11.16 -7.76
C TRP A 213 5.64 12.40 -8.64
N LYS A 214 5.76 13.58 -8.06
CA LYS A 214 5.87 14.81 -8.83
C LYS A 214 7.31 14.95 -9.31
N LYS A 215 7.46 15.30 -10.58
CA LYS A 215 8.76 15.63 -11.14
C LYS A 215 9.23 16.96 -10.52
N PRO A 216 10.52 17.08 -10.15
CA PRO A 216 11.11 18.37 -9.79
C PRO A 216 10.92 19.41 -10.89
#